data_AF-A0A257WDG5-F1
#
_entry.id   AF-A0A257WDG5-F1
#
_cell.length_a   1.000
_cell.length_b   1.000
_cell.length_c   1.000
_cell.angle_alpha   90.00
_cell.angle_beta   90.00
_cell.angle_gamma   90.00
#
_symmetry.space_group_name_H-M   'P 1'
#
loop_
_entity.id
_entity.type
_entity.pdbx_description
1 polymer ?
#
loop_
_entity_poly.entity_id
_entity_poly.type
_entity_poly.pdbx_seq_one_letter_code
_entity_poly.pdbx_strand_id
1 'polypeptide(L)'
;MFYFVKNEKQFTFRGDDLENRIPSARQLVYADKRANPNGRLPDDTWIIAPQEAEGSHPLGASTWVLRPQDLAGRFTASEDTWYFPRVAGTFKEREGFHGCQMPEQLLGRIIRTCSNPDDLVLDPFSGSATTLAVAKKLGRQYLGFDLSEQYIARGLERLAGINVGDPLDGSAEPTMSAPTTAKGKRLVDKLATKSASENSKTLSFQD
;
A
#
# COMPACT_ATOMS: atom_id res chain seq x y z
N MET A 1 -12.84 -7.80 6.90
CA MET A 1 -13.82 -8.84 7.30
C MET A 1 -13.25 -9.81 8.35
N PHE A 2 -13.47 -9.54 9.65
CA PHE A 2 -13.08 -10.47 10.73
C PHE A 2 -14.23 -11.45 10.99
N TYR A 3 -14.00 -12.75 10.79
CA TYR A 3 -14.97 -13.78 11.14
C TYR A 3 -14.67 -14.30 12.55
N PHE A 4 -15.36 -13.77 13.55
CA PHE A 4 -15.46 -14.43 14.84
C PHE A 4 -16.56 -15.48 14.75
N VAL A 5 -16.18 -16.75 14.63
CA VAL A 5 -17.12 -17.86 14.59
C VAL A 5 -17.30 -18.43 15.99
N LYS A 6 -18.55 -18.68 16.38
CA LYS A 6 -18.90 -19.27 17.68
C LYS A 6 -18.28 -20.66 17.87
N ASN A 7 -18.07 -21.40 16.77
CA ASN A 7 -17.46 -22.71 16.75
C ASN A 7 -16.60 -22.83 15.49
N GLU A 8 -15.29 -23.04 15.67
CA GLU A 8 -14.32 -23.16 14.58
C GLU A 8 -14.60 -24.33 13.62
N LYS A 9 -15.34 -25.35 14.07
CA LYS A 9 -15.66 -26.55 13.29
C LYS A 9 -17.08 -26.54 12.74
N GLN A 10 -17.94 -25.67 13.26
CA GLN A 10 -19.35 -25.58 12.88
C GLN A 10 -19.70 -24.15 12.50
N PHE A 11 -19.25 -23.74 11.33
CA PHE A 11 -19.58 -22.47 10.72
C PHE A 11 -19.85 -22.66 9.23
N THR A 12 -20.69 -21.79 8.67
CA THR A 12 -20.92 -21.71 7.23
C THR A 12 -20.13 -20.52 6.70
N PHE A 13 -19.20 -20.78 5.79
CA PHE A 13 -18.45 -19.75 5.10
C PHE A 13 -18.47 -20.03 3.60
N ARG A 14 -19.28 -19.26 2.88
CA ARG A 14 -19.48 -19.33 1.44
C ARG A 14 -18.36 -18.61 0.68
N GLY A 15 -17.13 -18.92 1.07
CA GLY A 15 -15.95 -18.24 0.56
C GLY A 15 -15.74 -18.49 -0.93
N ASP A 16 -16.19 -19.62 -1.46
CA ASP A 16 -15.97 -20.03 -2.86
C ASP A 16 -17.11 -19.67 -3.81
N ASP A 17 -18.27 -19.26 -3.29
CA ASP A 17 -19.42 -18.84 -4.08
C ASP A 17 -19.05 -17.58 -4.88
N LEU A 18 -19.18 -17.63 -6.21
CA LEU A 18 -18.74 -16.55 -7.11
C LEU A 18 -19.45 -15.23 -6.86
N GLU A 19 -20.70 -15.25 -6.41
CA GLU A 19 -21.47 -14.07 -6.01
C GLU A 19 -20.86 -13.30 -4.84
N ASN A 20 -20.06 -14.00 -4.01
CA ASN A 20 -19.36 -13.40 -2.88
C ASN A 20 -17.93 -12.99 -3.24
N ARG A 21 -17.52 -13.06 -4.52
CA ARG A 21 -16.16 -12.74 -4.97
C ARG A 21 -16.13 -11.60 -5.96
N ILE A 22 -14.99 -10.92 -5.97
CA ILE A 22 -14.73 -9.76 -6.81
C ILE A 22 -13.33 -9.84 -7.44
N PRO A 23 -13.12 -9.22 -8.61
CA PRO A 23 -11.79 -9.16 -9.21
C PRO A 23 -10.76 -8.54 -8.28
N SER A 24 -9.56 -9.13 -8.23
CA SER A 24 -8.44 -8.63 -7.43
C SER A 24 -7.46 -7.81 -8.27
N ALA A 25 -6.72 -6.89 -7.62
CA ALA A 25 -5.66 -6.13 -8.30
C ALA A 25 -4.53 -7.04 -8.84
N ARG A 26 -4.31 -8.20 -8.19
CA ARG A 26 -3.40 -9.24 -8.68
C ARG A 26 -3.81 -9.78 -10.06
N GLN A 27 -5.12 -9.91 -10.30
CA GLN A 27 -5.66 -10.33 -11.60
C GLN A 27 -5.61 -9.18 -12.61
N LEU A 28 -6.13 -8.01 -12.23
CA LEU A 28 -6.36 -6.90 -13.18
C LEU A 28 -5.13 -6.05 -13.48
N VAL A 29 -4.21 -5.89 -12.51
CA VAL A 29 -3.09 -4.95 -12.61
C VAL A 29 -1.75 -5.68 -12.75
N TYR A 30 -1.47 -6.62 -11.85
CA TYR A 30 -0.12 -7.19 -11.67
C TYR A 30 0.14 -8.50 -12.43
N ALA A 31 -0.86 -9.08 -13.11
CA ALA A 31 -0.77 -10.38 -13.78
C ALA A 31 -0.09 -11.47 -12.91
N ASP A 32 -0.32 -11.43 -11.59
CA ASP A 32 0.35 -12.29 -10.61
C ASP A 32 -0.24 -13.70 -10.69
N LYS A 33 0.61 -14.71 -10.94
CA LYS A 33 0.19 -16.12 -11.05
C LYS A 33 -0.43 -16.68 -9.77
N ARG A 34 -0.16 -16.06 -8.61
CA ARG A 34 -0.74 -16.45 -7.32
C ARG A 34 -2.17 -15.92 -7.14
N ALA A 35 -2.69 -15.15 -8.09
CA ALA A 35 -4.06 -14.71 -8.06
C ALA A 35 -5.05 -15.89 -8.12
N ASN A 36 -6.06 -15.87 -7.25
CA ASN A 36 -7.17 -16.81 -7.36
C ASN A 36 -7.99 -16.47 -8.62
N PRO A 37 -8.24 -17.44 -9.52
CA PRO A 37 -8.99 -17.19 -10.76
C PRO A 37 -10.43 -16.72 -10.52
N ASN A 38 -11.05 -17.15 -9.42
CA ASN A 38 -12.42 -16.79 -9.05
C ASN A 38 -12.52 -15.41 -8.37
N GLY A 39 -11.41 -14.70 -8.23
CA GLY A 39 -11.38 -13.42 -7.52
C GLY A 39 -11.07 -13.57 -6.03
N ARG A 40 -11.07 -12.43 -5.35
CA ARG A 40 -10.91 -12.33 -3.90
C ARG A 40 -12.28 -12.13 -3.23
N LEU A 41 -12.36 -12.42 -1.94
CA LEU A 41 -13.48 -11.94 -1.15
C LEU A 41 -13.42 -10.40 -1.03
N PRO A 42 -14.58 -9.72 -0.97
CA PRO A 42 -14.65 -8.36 -0.49
C PRO A 42 -13.92 -8.26 0.85
N ASP A 43 -12.95 -7.35 0.89
CA ASP A 43 -12.22 -7.01 2.10
C ASP A 43 -12.34 -5.50 2.32
N ASP A 44 -11.67 -4.98 3.34
CA ASP A 44 -11.80 -3.60 3.77
C ASP A 44 -11.06 -2.62 2.81
N THR A 45 -10.70 -3.08 1.61
CA THR A 45 -10.22 -2.23 0.52
C THR A 45 -11.42 -1.63 -0.19
N TRP A 46 -11.52 -0.31 -0.20
CA TRP A 46 -12.51 0.43 -0.97
C TRP A 46 -12.42 0.12 -2.46
N ILE A 47 -13.57 -0.15 -3.08
CA ILE A 47 -13.68 -0.45 -4.50
C ILE A 47 -14.84 0.36 -5.03
N ILE A 48 -14.57 1.15 -6.07
CA ILE A 48 -15.60 1.99 -6.66
C ILE A 48 -16.17 1.27 -7.87
N ALA A 49 -17.49 1.17 -7.90
CA ALA A 49 -18.22 0.55 -8.97
C ALA A 49 -17.98 1.33 -10.29
N PRO A 50 -17.94 0.63 -11.44
CA PRO A 50 -17.74 1.27 -12.74
C PRO A 50 -18.71 2.43 -13.04
N GLN A 51 -19.94 2.39 -12.51
CA GLN A 51 -20.92 3.46 -12.72
C GLN A 51 -20.65 4.73 -11.90
N GLU A 52 -19.85 4.64 -10.84
CA GLU A 52 -19.56 5.75 -9.91
C GLU A 52 -18.16 6.37 -10.15
N ALA A 53 -17.36 5.75 -11.03
CA ALA A 53 -16.04 6.24 -11.40
C ALA A 53 -16.17 7.33 -12.48
N GLU A 54 -16.11 8.61 -12.10
CA GLU A 54 -15.88 9.69 -13.05
C GLU A 54 -14.42 9.67 -13.54
N GLY A 55 -14.23 9.56 -14.85
CA GLY A 55 -12.92 9.55 -15.51
C GLY A 55 -12.55 8.22 -16.18
N SER A 56 -11.87 8.30 -17.33
CA SER A 56 -11.42 7.12 -18.07
C SER A 56 -10.24 6.45 -17.35
N HIS A 57 -10.46 5.28 -16.74
CA HIS A 57 -9.35 4.41 -16.33
C HIS A 57 -8.49 4.07 -17.58
N PRO A 58 -7.14 3.99 -17.47
CA PRO A 58 -6.25 3.69 -18.60
C PRO A 58 -6.47 2.32 -19.27
N LEU A 59 -7.47 1.54 -18.82
CA LEU A 59 -7.90 0.27 -19.40
C LEU A 59 -9.31 0.31 -20.04
N GLY A 60 -9.94 1.49 -20.13
CA GLY A 60 -11.29 1.66 -20.68
C GLY A 60 -12.36 1.88 -19.60
N ALA A 61 -13.39 2.66 -19.96
CA ALA A 61 -14.37 3.31 -19.07
C ALA A 61 -15.42 2.40 -18.41
N SER A 62 -15.08 1.18 -17.99
CA SER A 62 -16.04 0.27 -17.33
C SER A 62 -15.39 -0.71 -16.35
N THR A 63 -14.28 -0.33 -15.73
CA THR A 63 -13.58 -1.20 -14.76
C THR A 63 -13.71 -0.69 -13.34
N TRP A 64 -13.87 -1.60 -12.39
CA TRP A 64 -13.81 -1.32 -10.97
C TRP A 64 -12.53 -0.56 -10.63
N VAL A 65 -12.64 0.60 -9.99
CA VAL A 65 -11.47 1.26 -9.43
C VAL A 65 -11.12 0.56 -8.13
N LEU A 66 -10.13 -0.33 -8.21
CA LEU A 66 -9.74 -1.21 -7.10
C LEU A 66 -8.94 -0.51 -5.99
N ARG A 67 -8.54 0.73 -6.24
CA ARG A 67 -7.59 1.49 -5.44
C ARG A 67 -8.03 2.95 -5.46
N PRO A 68 -8.47 3.52 -4.33
CA PRO A 68 -8.98 4.90 -4.31
C PRO A 68 -8.03 5.94 -4.89
N GLN A 69 -6.71 5.72 -4.78
CA GLN A 69 -5.70 6.63 -5.35
C GLN A 69 -5.65 6.65 -6.88
N ASP A 70 -6.26 5.66 -7.56
CA ASP A 70 -6.32 5.63 -9.02
C ASP A 70 -7.44 6.54 -9.57
N LEU A 71 -8.24 7.17 -8.69
CA LEU A 71 -9.24 8.16 -9.07
C LEU A 71 -8.57 9.50 -9.38
N ALA A 72 -8.85 10.02 -10.57
CA ALA A 72 -8.42 11.37 -10.92
C ALA A 72 -9.10 12.40 -10.00
N GLY A 73 -8.32 13.34 -9.46
CA GLY A 73 -8.85 14.47 -8.68
C GLY A 73 -9.32 14.13 -7.26
N ARG A 74 -8.90 13.01 -6.67
CA ARG A 74 -9.17 12.65 -5.26
C ARG A 74 -7.87 12.59 -4.45
N PHE A 75 -7.97 12.71 -3.13
CA PHE A 75 -6.82 12.72 -2.19
C PHE A 75 -5.84 13.85 -2.52
N THR A 76 -6.37 15.00 -2.92
CA THR A 76 -5.56 16.18 -3.22
C THR A 76 -4.88 16.70 -1.95
N ALA A 77 -3.79 17.45 -2.11
CA ALA A 77 -3.02 17.95 -0.96
C ALA A 77 -3.85 18.87 -0.04
N SER A 78 -4.92 19.49 -0.55
CA SER A 78 -5.84 20.37 0.17
C SER A 78 -6.96 19.65 0.93
N GLU A 79 -7.10 18.34 0.77
CA GLU A 79 -8.13 17.56 1.47
C GLU A 79 -7.65 17.08 2.86
N ASP A 80 -8.61 16.74 3.71
CA ASP A 80 -8.40 16.13 5.03
C ASP A 80 -8.24 14.59 4.96
N THR A 81 -8.41 14.02 3.76
CA THR A 81 -8.28 12.59 3.51
C THR A 81 -6.97 12.30 2.80
N TRP A 82 -6.08 11.54 3.44
CA TRP A 82 -4.74 11.24 2.90
C TRP A 82 -4.58 9.77 2.54
N TYR A 83 -4.01 9.51 1.37
CA TYR A 83 -3.65 8.17 0.97
C TYR A 83 -2.19 7.87 1.35
N PHE A 84 -1.94 6.87 2.19
CA PHE A 84 -0.59 6.31 2.41
C PHE A 84 -0.69 4.78 2.44
N PRO A 85 0.17 4.04 1.71
CA PRO A 85 0.17 2.60 1.82
C PRO A 85 0.64 2.18 3.22
N ARG A 86 -0.03 1.21 3.82
CA ARG A 86 0.45 0.55 5.04
C ARG A 86 1.82 -0.07 4.81
N VAL A 87 2.65 -0.13 5.85
CA VAL A 87 3.91 -0.89 5.80
C VAL A 87 3.59 -2.38 5.70
N ALA A 88 3.96 -3.00 4.59
CA ALA A 88 3.73 -4.42 4.32
C ALA A 88 5.04 -5.23 4.39
N GLY A 89 4.94 -6.56 4.51
CA GLY A 89 6.09 -7.43 4.78
C GLY A 89 7.22 -7.38 3.76
N THR A 90 6.95 -6.98 2.51
CA THR A 90 7.97 -6.87 1.45
C THR A 90 8.59 -5.48 1.32
N PHE A 91 8.18 -4.52 2.14
CA PHE A 91 8.62 -3.13 2.01
C PHE A 91 9.98 -2.95 2.66
N LYS A 92 10.88 -2.21 2.02
CA LYS A 92 12.24 -1.95 2.54
C LYS A 92 12.22 -1.29 3.93
N GLU A 93 11.27 -0.39 4.14
CA GLU A 93 11.05 0.31 5.41
C GLU A 93 10.66 -0.63 6.58
N ARG A 94 10.22 -1.86 6.29
CA ARG A 94 9.69 -2.76 7.30
C ARG A 94 10.80 -3.25 8.22
N GLU A 95 10.71 -2.87 9.50
CA GLU A 95 11.66 -3.32 10.54
C GLU A 95 11.39 -4.76 11.04
N GLY A 96 10.16 -5.25 10.86
CA GLY A 96 9.79 -6.63 11.19
C GLY A 96 9.48 -6.91 12.65
N PHE A 97 10.02 -6.15 13.61
CA PHE A 97 9.87 -6.44 15.05
C PHE A 97 8.57 -5.92 15.71
N HIS A 98 7.81 -5.03 15.06
CA HIS A 98 6.60 -4.43 15.63
C HIS A 98 5.39 -4.60 14.70
N GLY A 99 4.27 -5.19 15.15
CA GLY A 99 3.13 -5.54 14.27
C GLY A 99 2.45 -4.37 13.56
N CYS A 100 2.43 -3.20 14.20
CA CYS A 100 1.70 -2.01 13.73
C CYS A 100 2.64 -0.83 13.44
N GLN A 101 3.65 -1.04 12.59
CA GLN A 101 4.55 0.04 12.18
C GLN A 101 3.84 1.02 11.24
N MET A 102 3.94 2.32 11.54
CA MET A 102 3.42 3.40 10.71
C MET A 102 4.39 3.77 9.58
N PRO A 103 3.91 4.22 8.41
CA PRO A 103 4.77 4.69 7.33
C PRO A 103 5.48 6.01 7.66
N GLU A 104 6.76 6.12 7.34
CA GLU A 104 7.57 7.31 7.61
C GLU A 104 7.03 8.55 6.90
N GLN A 105 6.59 8.45 5.63
CA GLN A 105 6.09 9.60 4.88
C GLN A 105 4.82 10.20 5.48
N LEU A 106 3.95 9.37 6.08
CA LEU A 106 2.76 9.83 6.79
C LEU A 106 3.16 10.68 8.00
N LEU A 107 4.04 10.15 8.86
CA LEU A 107 4.52 10.89 10.02
C LEU A 107 5.33 12.12 9.61
N GLY A 108 6.06 12.04 8.50
CA GLY A 108 6.83 13.14 7.95
C GLY A 108 5.97 14.30 7.49
N ARG A 109 4.76 14.04 6.98
CA ARG A 109 3.77 15.10 6.68
C ARG A 109 3.31 15.79 7.95
N ILE A 110 2.96 15.02 8.98
CA ILE A 110 2.47 15.53 10.27
C ILE A 110 3.55 16.38 10.95
N ILE A 111 4.76 15.84 11.12
CA ILE A 111 5.86 16.50 11.81
C ILE A 111 6.26 17.79 11.08
N ARG A 112 6.37 17.78 9.74
CA ARG A 112 6.69 19.01 8.98
C ARG A 112 5.63 20.10 9.13
N THR A 113 4.36 19.73 9.27
CA THR A 113 3.24 20.68 9.34
C THR A 113 3.06 21.24 10.75
N CYS A 114 3.42 20.47 11.77
CA CYS A 114 3.14 20.78 13.18
C CYS A 114 4.39 21.13 14.01
N SER A 115 5.59 21.18 13.41
CA SER A 115 6.81 21.57 14.12
C SER A 115 7.87 22.19 13.21
N ASN A 116 8.73 23.02 13.80
CA ASN A 116 9.95 23.54 13.20
C ASN A 116 11.13 22.60 13.46
N PRO A 117 12.26 22.75 12.72
CA PRO A 117 13.53 22.18 13.16
C PRO A 117 13.83 22.54 14.63
N ASP A 118 14.52 21.65 15.33
CA ASP A 118 14.87 21.74 16.76
C ASP A 118 13.70 21.69 17.77
N ASP A 119 12.43 21.75 17.33
CA ASP A 119 11.30 21.50 18.22
C ASP A 119 11.31 20.05 18.75
N LEU A 120 10.71 19.86 19.93
CA LEU A 120 10.53 18.54 20.54
C LEU A 120 9.26 17.85 20.03
N VAL A 121 9.43 16.67 19.43
CA VAL A 121 8.34 15.76 19.08
C VAL A 121 8.21 14.67 20.15
N LEU A 122 7.05 14.60 20.81
CA LEU A 122 6.75 13.61 21.85
C LEU A 122 5.82 12.51 21.31
N ASP A 123 6.19 11.24 21.54
CA ASP A 123 5.34 10.08 21.26
C ASP A 123 5.24 9.15 22.49
N PRO A 124 4.12 9.15 23.24
CA PRO A 124 3.96 8.31 24.42
C PRO A 124 3.74 6.81 24.11
N PHE A 125 3.61 6.41 22.84
CA PHE A 125 3.37 5.04 22.39
C PHE A 125 4.28 4.67 21.22
N SER A 126 5.58 4.87 21.41
CA SER A 126 6.58 4.88 20.35
C SER A 126 6.66 3.59 19.53
N GLY A 127 6.40 2.42 20.13
CA GLY A 127 6.34 1.11 19.46
C GLY A 127 7.56 0.85 18.56
N SER A 128 7.35 0.89 17.25
CA SER A 128 8.41 0.77 16.23
C SER A 128 9.43 1.94 16.17
N ALA A 129 9.29 2.94 17.04
CA ALA A 129 10.03 4.20 17.07
C ALA A 129 9.94 5.05 15.78
N THR A 130 8.92 4.83 14.94
CA THR A 130 8.81 5.53 13.63
C THR A 130 8.67 7.04 13.81
N THR A 131 7.90 7.53 14.79
CA THR A 131 7.78 8.97 15.07
C THR A 131 9.13 9.60 15.42
N LEU A 132 9.92 8.93 16.26
CA LEU A 132 11.24 9.39 16.69
C LEU A 132 12.24 9.34 15.55
N ALA A 133 12.21 8.26 14.75
CA ALA A 133 13.04 8.10 13.56
C ALA A 133 12.81 9.25 12.59
N VAL A 134 11.54 9.53 12.26
CA VAL A 134 11.17 10.63 11.34
C VAL A 134 11.51 11.99 11.93
N ALA A 135 11.25 12.23 13.23
CA ALA A 135 11.66 13.46 13.91
C ALA A 135 13.17 13.69 13.78
N LYS A 136 13.99 12.66 14.06
CA LYS A 136 15.45 12.72 13.92
C LYS A 136 15.88 13.03 12.48
N LYS A 137 15.36 12.30 11.48
CA LYS A 137 15.64 12.52 10.05
C LYS A 137 15.33 13.96 9.64
N LEU A 138 14.25 14.52 10.16
CA LEU A 138 13.81 15.89 9.89
C LEU A 138 14.52 16.96 10.75
N GLY A 139 15.48 16.59 11.61
CA GLY A 139 16.20 17.56 12.45
C GLY A 139 15.36 18.14 13.58
N ARG A 140 14.45 17.35 14.17
CA ARG A 140 13.71 17.67 15.39
C ARG A 140 14.32 16.92 16.57
N GLN A 141 14.17 17.48 17.77
CA GLN A 141 14.37 16.73 19.00
C GLN A 141 13.22 15.73 19.17
N TYR A 142 13.45 14.63 19.89
CA TYR A 142 12.42 13.63 20.11
C TYR A 142 12.46 13.07 21.53
N LEU A 143 11.28 12.71 22.03
CA LEU A 143 11.11 11.95 23.26
C LEU A 143 10.02 10.91 23.02
N GLY A 144 10.28 9.66 23.41
CA GLY A 144 9.29 8.61 23.25
C GLY A 144 9.26 7.67 24.44
N PHE A 145 8.09 7.11 24.67
CA PHE A 145 7.83 6.13 25.72
C PHE A 145 7.25 4.86 25.10
N ASP A 146 7.53 3.72 25.70
CA ASP A 146 6.84 2.46 25.44
C ASP A 146 6.90 1.60 26.71
N LEU A 147 5.96 0.70 26.89
CA LEU A 147 5.98 -0.24 28.02
C LEU A 147 6.87 -1.46 27.74
N SER A 148 7.07 -1.78 26.46
CA SER A 148 7.86 -2.93 26.05
C SER A 148 9.35 -2.59 25.99
N GLU A 149 10.12 -3.15 26.92
CA GLU A 149 11.59 -3.04 26.91
C GLU A 149 12.20 -3.54 25.59
N GLN A 150 11.59 -4.55 24.97
CA GLN A 150 12.04 -5.06 23.68
C GLN A 150 11.86 -4.01 22.56
N TYR A 151 10.73 -3.30 22.55
CA TYR A 151 10.48 -2.23 21.58
C TYR A 151 11.40 -1.04 21.81
N ILE A 152 11.67 -0.69 23.07
CA ILE A 152 12.67 0.33 23.41
C ILE A 152 14.05 -0.06 22.86
N ALA A 153 14.52 -1.27 23.14
CA ALA A 153 15.85 -1.73 22.69
C ALA A 153 15.99 -1.69 21.15
N ARG A 154 14.98 -2.21 20.43
CA ARG A 154 14.95 -2.19 18.96
C ARG A 154 14.79 -0.79 18.38
N GLY A 155 13.99 0.05 19.01
CA GLY A 155 13.83 1.45 18.64
C GLY A 155 15.13 2.24 18.78
N LEU A 156 15.87 2.03 19.87
CA LEU A 156 17.19 2.63 20.08
C LEU A 156 18.21 2.15 19.03
N GLU A 157 18.23 0.85 18.71
CA GLU A 157 19.07 0.30 17.63
C GLU A 157 18.78 0.98 16.28
N ARG A 158 17.50 1.09 15.91
CA ARG A 158 17.06 1.81 14.70
C ARG A 158 17.51 3.27 14.72
N LEU A 159 17.29 3.97 15.83
CA LEU A 159 17.64 5.38 15.99
C LEU A 159 19.15 5.63 15.90
N ALA A 160 19.98 4.68 16.37
CA ALA A 160 21.43 4.79 16.29
C ALA A 160 21.94 4.79 14.83
N GLY A 161 21.23 4.11 13.92
CA GLY A 161 21.58 4.04 12.50
C GLY A 161 21.12 5.23 11.65
N ILE A 162 20.37 6.18 12.22
CA ILE A 162 19.80 7.32 11.50
C ILE A 162 20.65 8.59 11.71
N ASN A 163 20.91 9.32 10.64
CA ASN A 163 21.48 10.66 10.68
C ASN A 163 20.42 11.73 10.41
N VAL A 164 20.64 12.93 10.95
CA VAL A 164 19.82 14.09 10.61
C VAL A 164 19.98 14.39 9.11
N GLY A 165 18.88 14.56 8.41
CA GLY A 165 18.85 14.77 6.96
C GLY A 165 18.71 13.51 6.12
N ASP A 166 18.72 12.32 6.72
CA ASP A 166 18.45 11.07 5.97
C ASP A 166 17.06 11.12 5.31
N PRO A 167 16.90 10.54 4.10
CA PRO A 167 15.62 10.51 3.42
C PRO A 167 14.58 9.68 4.18
N LEU A 168 13.33 10.12 4.13
CA LEU A 168 12.20 9.31 4.58
C LEU A 168 11.96 8.16 3.61
N ASP A 169 11.67 6.98 4.13
CA ASP A 169 11.36 5.81 3.30
C ASP A 169 9.98 5.92 2.65
N GLY A 170 9.86 5.49 1.40
CA GLY A 170 8.61 5.55 0.61
C GLY A 170 8.50 6.80 -0.28
N SER A 171 7.43 6.87 -1.08
CA SER A 171 7.18 8.01 -1.98
C SER A 171 6.67 9.22 -1.20
N ALA A 172 7.22 10.41 -1.48
CA ALA A 172 6.70 11.67 -0.93
C ALA A 172 5.27 11.97 -1.42
N GLU A 173 4.95 11.53 -2.65
CA GLU A 173 3.62 11.58 -3.25
C GLU A 173 3.09 10.14 -3.41
N PRO A 174 2.31 9.63 -2.45
CA PRO A 174 1.84 8.24 -2.42
C PRO A 174 0.70 7.95 -3.41
N THR A 175 0.11 8.98 -4.01
CA THR A 175 -0.94 8.86 -5.05
C THR A 175 -0.40 8.25 -6.33
N MET A 176 0.89 8.44 -6.60
CA MET A 176 1.57 7.72 -7.67
C MET A 176 1.95 6.33 -7.15
N SER A 177 1.48 5.29 -7.87
CA SER A 177 1.92 3.92 -7.64
C SER A 177 3.45 3.90 -7.50
N ALA A 178 3.97 3.27 -6.44
CA ALA A 178 5.42 3.10 -6.26
C ALA A 178 6.05 2.67 -7.60
N PRO A 179 7.16 3.29 -8.04
CA PRO A 179 7.72 3.02 -9.35
C PRO A 179 7.91 1.51 -9.51
N THR A 180 7.39 0.97 -10.61
CA THR A 180 7.43 -0.45 -10.89
C THR A 180 8.87 -0.93 -10.78
N THR A 181 9.10 -2.01 -10.04
CA THR A 181 10.38 -2.72 -10.12
C THR A 181 10.67 -2.99 -11.60
N ALA A 182 11.91 -2.81 -12.04
CA ALA A 182 12.31 -2.94 -13.45
C ALA A 182 11.95 -4.31 -14.10
N LYS A 183 11.48 -5.28 -13.30
CA LYS A 183 11.03 -6.62 -13.70
C LYS A 183 9.52 -6.86 -13.55
N GLY A 184 8.73 -5.87 -13.17
CA GLY A 184 7.28 -6.01 -12.97
C GLY A 184 6.53 -6.15 -14.29
N LYS A 185 6.00 -7.34 -14.59
CA LYS A 185 5.15 -7.56 -15.78
C LYS A 185 3.78 -6.94 -15.55
N ARG A 186 3.34 -6.03 -16.43
CA ARG A 186 1.96 -5.51 -16.39
C ARG A 186 1.03 -6.40 -17.22
N LEU A 187 -0.25 -6.45 -16.85
CA LEU A 187 -1.24 -7.17 -17.65
C LEU A 187 -1.34 -6.60 -19.07
N VAL A 188 -1.23 -5.27 -19.22
CA VAL A 188 -1.21 -4.59 -20.53
C VAL A 188 -0.06 -5.06 -21.42
N ASP A 189 1.14 -5.25 -20.85
CA ASP A 189 2.32 -5.71 -21.59
C ASP A 189 2.12 -7.16 -22.07
N LYS A 190 1.47 -7.98 -21.24
CA LYS A 190 1.12 -9.38 -21.55
C LYS A 190 0.03 -9.48 -22.62
N LEU A 191 -0.98 -8.61 -22.58
CA LEU A 191 -2.04 -8.57 -23.58
C LEU A 191 -1.51 -8.06 -24.93
N ALA A 192 -0.65 -7.04 -24.92
CA ALA A 192 0.04 -6.56 -26.12
C ALA A 192 0.92 -7.65 -26.76
N THR A 193 1.73 -8.37 -25.98
CA THR A 193 2.54 -9.48 -26.49
C THR A 193 1.71 -10.66 -27.01
N LYS A 194 0.57 -10.96 -26.37
CA LYS A 194 -0.34 -12.02 -26.84
C LYS A 194 -1.00 -11.65 -28.18
N SER A 195 -1.50 -10.42 -28.32
CA SER A 195 -2.07 -9.92 -29.58
C SER A 195 -1.07 -9.91 -30.74
N ALA A 196 0.20 -9.54 -30.48
CA ALA A 196 1.27 -9.59 -31.48
C ALA A 196 1.60 -11.04 -31.91
N SER A 197 1.57 -11.99 -30.98
CA SER A 197 1.81 -13.41 -31.29
C SER A 197 0.64 -14.08 -32.05
N GLU A 198 -0.60 -13.65 -31.80
CA GLU A 198 -1.79 -14.16 -32.49
C GLU A 198 -1.88 -13.59 -33.92
N ASN A 199 -1.53 -12.30 -34.13
CA ASN A 199 -1.41 -11.70 -35.46
C ASN A 199 -0.27 -12.30 -36.30
N SER A 200 0.86 -12.64 -35.67
CA SER A 200 1.97 -13.32 -36.37
C SER A 200 1.61 -14.74 -36.83
N LYS A 201 0.75 -15.45 -36.09
CA LYS A 201 0.24 -16.76 -36.48
C LYS A 201 -0.84 -16.70 -37.56
N THR A 202 -1.63 -15.61 -37.64
CA THR A 202 -2.66 -15.50 -38.69
C THR A 202 -2.07 -15.14 -40.05
N LEU A 203 -0.94 -14.44 -40.09
CA LEU A 203 -0.19 -14.12 -41.31
C LEU A 203 0.59 -15.30 -41.91
N SER A 204 0.75 -16.42 -41.18
CA SER A 204 1.47 -17.62 -41.66
C SER A 204 0.56 -18.73 -42.21
N PHE A 205 -0.73 -18.47 -42.39
CA PHE A 205 -1.72 -19.40 -42.98
C PHE A 205 -2.40 -18.85 -44.24
N GLN A 206 -1.83 -17.79 -44.84
CA GLN A 206 -2.22 -17.27 -46.15
C GLN A 206 -1.02 -17.40 -47.10
N ASP A 207 -0.68 -18.62 -47.48
CA ASP A 207 0.09 -18.97 -48.68
C ASP A 207 -0.25 -20.41 -49.10
#